data_AF-A0A840EXA6-F1
#
_entry.id   AF-A0A840EXA6-F1
#
_cell.length_a   1.000
_cell.length_b   1.000
_cell.length_c   1.000
_cell.angle_alpha   90.00
_cell.angle_beta   90.00
_cell.angle_gamma   90.00
#
_symmetry.space_group_name_H-M   'P 1'
#
loop_
_entity.id
_entity.type
_entity.pdbx_description
1 polymer ?
#
loop_
_entity_poly.entity_id
_entity_poly.type
_entity_poly.pdbx_seq_one_letter_code
_entity_poly.pdbx_strand_id
1 'polypeptide(L)'
;MFRHQGKKGTLKHNLQIAIVLSFVAGIVNVTGFLAFHQLTTNVTGHFALFINDVADFKFWRGTVYFLYILAFLLGSFISSFLIEKFKANKKTNVFVFSTLIEVVTLVIIALIGDVSAVKYPDLIVCTLLFTMGLQNALVTKISNAVVRTTHLTGLFTDLGIELTQLLFPTAYPNRHKIKQT
;
A
#
# COMPACT_ATOMS: atom_id res chain seq x y z
N MET A 1 -22.03 -4.13 12.32
CA MET A 1 -20.59 -4.38 12.50
C MET A 1 -19.94 -3.10 13.01
N PHE A 2 -19.79 -3.02 14.34
CA PHE A 2 -19.50 -1.79 15.08
C PHE A 2 -18.04 -1.37 14.98
N ARG A 3 -17.80 -0.07 14.79
CA ARG A 3 -16.99 0.76 15.71
C ARG A 3 -17.00 2.22 15.27
N HIS A 4 -17.79 3.02 15.99
CA HIS A 4 -17.55 4.44 16.17
C HIS A 4 -16.21 4.63 16.89
N GLN A 5 -15.17 5.09 16.18
CA GLN A 5 -14.04 5.80 16.78
C GLN A 5 -13.49 6.81 15.76
N GLY A 6 -13.43 8.08 16.17
CA GLY A 6 -12.69 9.13 15.45
C GLY A 6 -13.53 10.38 15.21
N LYS A 7 -13.18 11.48 15.88
CA LYS A 7 -13.69 12.83 15.63
C LYS A 7 -13.82 13.06 14.12
N LYS A 8 -14.97 13.59 13.67
CA LYS A 8 -15.20 14.04 12.30
C LYS A 8 -14.04 14.97 11.89
N GLY A 9 -12.99 14.42 11.27
CA GLY A 9 -12.37 15.12 10.15
C GLY A 9 -13.54 15.51 9.26
N THR A 10 -13.68 16.78 8.93
CA THR A 10 -14.80 17.24 8.11
C THR A 10 -14.84 16.32 6.89
N LEU A 11 -16.01 15.75 6.58
CA LEU A 11 -16.15 14.77 5.49
C LEU A 11 -15.54 15.29 4.18
N LYS A 12 -15.56 16.62 4.02
CA LYS A 12 -14.84 17.42 3.02
C LYS A 12 -13.32 17.17 2.98
N HIS A 13 -12.62 17.14 4.11
CA HIS A 13 -11.19 16.89 4.18
C HIS A 13 -10.81 15.48 3.73
N ASN A 14 -11.53 14.46 4.23
CA ASN A 14 -11.32 13.08 3.80
C ASN A 14 -11.58 12.91 2.30
N LEU A 15 -12.63 13.60 1.79
CA LEU A 15 -12.94 13.62 0.36
C LEU A 15 -11.84 14.30 -0.46
N GLN A 16 -11.33 15.45 -0.03
CA GLN A 16 -10.24 16.16 -0.72
C GLN A 16 -8.98 15.28 -0.81
N ILE A 17 -8.60 14.64 0.30
CA ILE A 17 -7.47 13.71 0.34
C ILE A 17 -7.72 12.53 -0.61
N ALA A 18 -8.91 11.93 -0.57
CA ALA A 18 -9.27 10.81 -1.43
C ALA A 18 -9.23 11.17 -2.91
N ILE A 19 -9.66 12.39 -3.28
CA ILE A 19 -9.62 12.87 -4.67
C ILE A 19 -8.17 13.00 -5.13
N VAL A 20 -7.31 13.66 -4.35
CA VAL A 20 -5.91 13.87 -4.74
C VAL A 20 -5.16 12.55 -4.82
N LEU A 21 -5.30 11.69 -3.81
CA LEU A 21 -4.59 10.40 -3.78
C LEU A 21 -5.12 9.42 -4.83
N SER A 22 -6.43 9.41 -5.11
CA SER A 22 -6.96 8.57 -6.20
C SER A 22 -6.51 9.06 -7.58
N PHE A 23 -6.36 10.38 -7.76
CA PHE A 23 -5.77 10.93 -8.98
C PHE A 23 -4.31 10.52 -9.16
N VAL A 24 -3.49 10.64 -8.10
CA VAL A 24 -2.09 10.18 -8.12
C VAL A 24 -2.00 8.68 -8.39
N ALA A 25 -2.81 7.87 -7.71
CA ALA A 25 -2.88 6.42 -7.95
C ALA A 25 -3.26 6.10 -9.40
N GLY A 26 -4.20 6.87 -9.98
CA GLY A 26 -4.59 6.76 -11.39
C GLY A 26 -3.42 7.04 -12.34
N ILE A 27 -2.66 8.11 -12.10
CA ILE A 27 -1.46 8.43 -12.89
C ILE A 27 -0.42 7.31 -12.79
N VAL A 28 -0.11 6.86 -11.57
CA VAL A 28 0.88 5.80 -11.34
C VAL A 28 0.44 4.48 -12.02
N ASN A 29 -0.85 4.18 -12.01
CA ASN A 29 -1.38 2.99 -12.66
C ASN A 29 -1.32 3.07 -14.19
N VAL A 30 -1.72 4.21 -14.78
CA VAL A 30 -1.67 4.40 -16.24
C VAL A 30 -0.22 4.43 -16.73
N THR A 31 0.67 5.16 -16.05
CA THR A 31 2.09 5.21 -16.41
C THR A 31 2.76 3.86 -16.23
N GLY A 32 2.49 3.14 -15.14
CA GLY A 32 2.97 1.77 -14.94
C GLY A 32 2.50 0.81 -16.03
N PHE A 33 1.23 0.92 -16.46
CA PHE A 33 0.70 0.10 -17.54
C PHE A 33 1.31 0.45 -18.90
N LEU A 34 1.47 1.72 -19.23
CA LEU A 34 2.05 2.14 -20.51
C LEU A 34 3.56 1.82 -20.61
N ALA A 35 4.27 1.89 -19.49
CA ALA A 35 5.71 1.66 -19.44
C ALA A 35 6.10 0.17 -19.29
N PHE A 36 5.30 -0.61 -18.53
CA PHE A 36 5.66 -1.98 -18.12
C PHE A 36 4.57 -3.01 -18.39
N HIS A 37 3.41 -2.61 -18.93
CA HIS A 37 2.23 -3.48 -19.11
C HIS A 37 1.68 -4.09 -17.81
N GLN A 38 1.96 -3.46 -16.66
CA GLN A 38 1.53 -3.94 -15.36
C GLN A 38 0.64 -2.92 -14.64
N LEU A 39 -0.47 -3.40 -14.08
CA LEU A 39 -1.36 -2.60 -13.24
C LEU A 39 -0.83 -2.59 -11.80
N THR A 40 -0.36 -1.44 -11.32
CA THR A 40 0.32 -1.30 -10.02
C THR A 40 -0.65 -1.10 -8.85
N THR A 41 -1.93 -0.86 -9.13
CA THR A 41 -2.99 -0.74 -8.10
C THR A 41 -3.88 -1.99 -7.99
N ASN A 42 -3.65 -3.00 -8.83
CA ASN A 42 -4.53 -4.18 -8.94
C ASN A 42 -3.91 -5.46 -8.33
N VAL A 43 -3.80 -5.49 -7.00
CA VAL A 43 -3.30 -6.68 -6.28
C VAL A 43 -4.19 -7.91 -6.51
N THR A 44 -5.51 -7.73 -6.63
CA THR A 44 -6.46 -8.80 -6.95
C THR A 44 -6.09 -9.52 -8.26
N GLY A 45 -5.76 -8.76 -9.31
CA GLY A 45 -5.33 -9.33 -10.60
C GLY A 45 -4.05 -10.13 -10.48
N HIS A 46 -3.03 -9.57 -9.81
CA HIS A 46 -1.76 -10.28 -9.58
C HIS A 46 -1.94 -11.56 -8.76
N PHE A 47 -2.83 -11.55 -7.77
CA PHE A 47 -3.15 -12.74 -6.99
C PHE A 47 -3.84 -13.82 -7.84
N ALA A 48 -4.77 -13.43 -8.72
CA ALA A 48 -5.41 -14.38 -9.63
C ALA A 48 -4.39 -15.03 -10.58
N LEU A 49 -3.49 -14.24 -11.17
CA LEU A 49 -2.43 -14.74 -12.03
C LEU A 49 -1.45 -15.65 -11.29
N PHE A 50 -1.08 -15.28 -10.05
CA PHE A 50 -0.26 -16.11 -9.18
C PHE A 50 -0.89 -17.49 -8.93
N ILE A 51 -2.16 -17.53 -8.52
CA ILE A 51 -2.85 -18.80 -8.25
C ILE A 51 -2.98 -19.64 -9.52
N ASN A 52 -3.24 -19.02 -10.67
CA ASN A 52 -3.29 -19.73 -11.94
C ASN A 52 -1.95 -20.38 -12.30
N ASP A 53 -0.84 -19.65 -12.17
CA ASP A 53 0.50 -20.17 -12.46
C ASP A 53 0.93 -21.27 -11.47
N VAL A 54 0.50 -21.17 -10.21
CA VAL A 54 0.71 -22.21 -9.20
C VAL A 54 -0.08 -23.49 -9.55
N ALA A 55 -1.34 -23.35 -9.97
CA ALA A 55 -2.17 -24.48 -10.38
C ALA A 55 -1.59 -25.21 -11.61
N ASP A 56 -0.97 -24.47 -12.52
CA ASP A 56 -0.30 -24.99 -13.71
C ASP A 56 1.11 -25.55 -13.45
N PHE A 57 1.58 -25.62 -12.19
CA PHE A 57 2.95 -25.99 -11.80
C PHE A 57 4.06 -25.12 -12.45
N LYS A 58 3.72 -23.90 -12.91
CA LYS A 58 4.64 -22.92 -13.50
C LYS A 58 5.21 -21.99 -12.43
N PHE A 59 5.77 -22.58 -11.36
CA PHE A 59 6.23 -21.84 -10.17
C PHE A 59 7.16 -20.66 -10.45
N TRP A 60 8.00 -20.78 -11.49
CA TRP A 60 8.94 -19.73 -11.87
C TRP A 60 8.24 -18.43 -12.33
N ARG A 61 7.11 -18.53 -13.04
CA ARG A 61 6.32 -17.36 -13.48
C ARG A 61 5.50 -16.77 -12.34
N GLY A 62 4.87 -17.64 -11.53
CA GLY A 62 4.12 -17.21 -10.34
C GLY A 62 4.97 -16.45 -9.32
N THR A 63 6.27 -16.72 -9.24
CA THR A 63 7.18 -16.06 -8.30
C THR A 63 7.20 -14.53 -8.48
N VAL A 64 7.07 -14.03 -9.71
CA VAL A 64 7.05 -12.58 -9.97
C VAL A 64 5.81 -11.92 -9.37
N TYR A 65 4.63 -12.48 -9.60
CA TYR A 65 3.39 -11.97 -9.02
C TYR A 65 3.37 -12.08 -7.49
N PHE A 66 3.99 -13.13 -6.95
CA PHE A 66 4.18 -13.24 -5.51
C PHE A 66 5.05 -12.11 -4.95
N LEU A 67 6.16 -11.78 -5.61
CA LEU A 67 7.02 -10.65 -5.23
C LEU A 67 6.28 -9.31 -5.33
N TYR A 68 5.42 -9.13 -6.33
CA TYR A 68 4.55 -7.96 -6.48
C TYR A 68 3.62 -7.78 -5.28
N ILE A 69 2.95 -8.86 -4.86
CA ILE A 69 2.06 -8.86 -3.69
C ILE A 69 2.84 -8.58 -2.41
N LEU A 70 4.03 -9.19 -2.25
CA LEU A 70 4.89 -8.94 -1.09
C LEU A 70 5.40 -7.49 -1.06
N ALA A 71 5.79 -6.92 -2.19
CA ALA A 71 6.22 -5.53 -2.26
C ALA A 71 5.11 -4.58 -1.82
N PHE A 72 3.88 -4.80 -2.29
CA PHE A 72 2.70 -4.06 -1.85
C PHE A 72 2.47 -4.19 -0.33
N LEU A 73 2.48 -5.42 0.19
CA LEU A 73 2.31 -5.70 1.62
C LEU A 73 3.37 -4.99 2.47
N LEU A 74 4.65 -5.06 2.05
CA LEU A 74 5.75 -4.36 2.70
C LEU A 74 5.52 -2.85 2.70
N GLY A 75 5.03 -2.28 1.60
CA GLY A 75 4.63 -0.88 1.53
C GLY A 75 3.58 -0.52 2.59
N SER A 76 2.49 -1.27 2.65
CA SER A 76 1.43 -1.04 3.63
C SER A 76 1.92 -1.18 5.07
N PHE A 77 2.80 -2.14 5.33
CA PHE A 77 3.45 -2.33 6.62
C PHE A 77 4.35 -1.14 6.99
N ILE A 78 5.24 -0.70 6.10
CA ILE A 78 6.18 0.41 6.39
C ILE A 78 5.44 1.72 6.65
N SER A 79 4.43 2.06 5.85
CA SER A 79 3.60 3.25 6.06
C SER A 79 2.96 3.23 7.45
N SER A 80 2.33 2.10 7.79
CA SER A 80 1.68 1.90 9.08
C SER A 80 2.68 1.96 10.24
N PHE A 81 3.84 1.33 10.10
CA PHE A 81 4.90 1.31 11.09
C PHE A 81 5.43 2.71 11.39
N LEU A 82 5.68 3.51 10.36
CA LEU A 82 6.11 4.89 10.53
C LEU A 82 5.03 5.71 11.25
N ILE A 83 3.76 5.59 10.84
CA ILE A 83 2.65 6.29 11.47
C ILE A 83 2.56 5.94 12.96
N GLU A 84 2.61 4.67 13.33
CA GLU A 84 2.56 4.24 14.75
C GLU A 84 3.79 4.71 15.55
N LYS A 85 4.98 4.57 14.97
CA LYS A 85 6.24 5.00 15.61
C LYS A 85 6.23 6.48 15.93
N PHE A 86 5.78 7.33 15.02
CA PHE A 86 5.77 8.79 15.21
C PHE A 86 4.55 9.29 15.99
N LYS A 87 3.44 8.53 16.02
CA LYS A 87 2.29 8.83 16.89
C LYS A 87 2.66 8.85 18.37
N ALA A 88 3.63 8.03 18.78
CA ALA A 88 4.16 8.03 20.15
C ALA A 88 4.85 9.35 20.54
N ASN A 89 5.41 10.09 19.57
CA ASN A 89 6.27 11.26 19.82
C ASN A 89 5.52 12.61 19.88
N LYS A 90 4.20 12.65 19.67
CA LYS A 90 3.27 13.81 19.82
C LYS A 90 3.61 15.16 19.16
N LYS A 91 4.79 15.34 18.55
CA LYS A 91 5.30 16.65 18.09
C LYS A 91 5.24 16.90 16.57
N THR A 92 4.97 15.89 15.75
CA THR A 92 5.04 15.99 14.27
C THR A 92 3.79 15.41 13.62
N ASN A 93 3.39 15.95 12.47
CA ASN A 93 2.35 15.35 11.64
C ASN A 93 2.81 13.94 11.20
N VAL A 94 2.17 12.91 11.76
CA VAL A 94 2.57 11.49 11.67
C VAL A 94 2.57 10.95 10.25
N PHE A 95 1.84 11.59 9.33
CA PHE A 95 1.67 11.16 7.94
C PHE A 95 2.77 11.65 6.99
N VAL A 96 3.56 12.66 7.41
CA VAL A 96 4.55 13.31 6.54
C VAL A 96 5.63 12.34 6.09
N PHE A 97 6.12 11.47 6.96
CA PHE A 97 7.20 10.55 6.62
C PHE A 97 6.79 9.52 5.56
N SER A 98 5.58 8.93 5.67
CA SER A 98 5.08 8.02 4.64
C SER A 98 4.89 8.73 3.30
N THR A 99 4.34 9.95 3.33
CA THR A 99 4.12 10.76 2.14
C THR A 99 5.45 11.15 1.47
N LEU A 100 6.47 11.47 2.27
CA LEU A 100 7.80 11.80 1.76
C LEU A 100 8.45 10.61 1.04
N ILE A 101 8.34 9.41 1.61
CA ILE A 101 8.87 8.19 0.97
C ILE A 101 8.17 7.94 -0.36
N GLU A 102 6.84 8.07 -0.40
CA GLU A 102 6.07 7.95 -1.64
C GLU A 102 6.56 8.95 -2.71
N VAL A 103 6.66 10.24 -2.36
CA VAL A 103 7.10 11.29 -3.30
C VAL A 103 8.52 11.03 -3.79
N VAL A 104 9.47 10.76 -2.89
CA VAL A 104 10.86 10.50 -3.27
C VAL A 104 10.96 9.29 -4.18
N THR A 105 10.21 8.22 -3.88
CA THR A 105 10.21 6.99 -4.69
C THR A 105 9.67 7.25 -6.09
N LEU A 106 8.56 7.97 -6.22
CA LEU A 106 7.98 8.32 -7.53
C LEU A 106 8.89 9.26 -8.33
N VAL A 107 9.54 10.23 -7.68
CA VAL A 107 10.51 11.12 -8.32
C VAL A 107 11.71 10.33 -8.85
N ILE A 108 12.27 9.42 -8.05
CA ILE A 108 13.37 8.56 -8.49
C ILE A 108 12.96 7.76 -9.73
N ILE A 109 11.77 7.16 -9.74
CA ILE A 109 11.29 6.38 -10.89
C ILE A 109 11.09 7.27 -12.11
N ALA A 110 10.54 8.48 -11.94
CA ALA A 110 10.39 9.44 -13.03
C ALA A 110 11.73 9.88 -13.64
N LEU A 111 12.80 9.93 -12.84
CA LEU A 111 14.15 10.29 -13.30
C LEU A 111 14.87 9.16 -14.04
N ILE A 112 14.41 7.91 -13.93
CA ILE A 112 15.02 6.76 -14.65
C ILE A 112 14.91 6.91 -16.18
N GLY A 113 14.03 7.80 -16.67
CA GLY A 113 14.04 8.26 -18.05
C GLY A 113 13.70 7.15 -19.05
N ASP A 114 14.71 6.59 -19.71
CA ASP A 114 14.52 5.57 -20.75
C ASP A 114 14.20 4.20 -20.15
N VAL A 115 12.91 3.91 -20.10
CA VAL A 115 12.36 2.65 -19.61
C VAL A 115 12.84 1.45 -20.44
N SER A 116 13.12 1.64 -21.73
CA SER A 116 13.52 0.55 -22.62
C SER A 116 14.93 0.02 -22.34
N ALA A 117 15.78 0.84 -21.70
CA ALA A 117 17.13 0.47 -21.29
C ALA A 117 17.17 -0.22 -19.91
N VAL A 118 16.03 -0.37 -19.23
CA VAL A 118 15.98 -0.95 -17.89
C VAL A 118 16.19 -2.46 -17.96
N LYS A 119 17.31 -2.92 -17.42
CA LYS A 119 17.68 -4.36 -17.38
C LYS A 119 16.70 -5.23 -16.58
N TYR A 120 16.03 -4.65 -15.57
CA TYR A 120 15.14 -5.36 -14.65
C TYR A 120 13.84 -4.58 -14.42
N PRO A 121 12.89 -4.58 -15.38
CA PRO A 121 11.65 -3.81 -15.28
C PRO A 121 10.78 -4.21 -14.08
N ASP A 122 10.81 -5.50 -13.69
CA ASP A 122 10.08 -6.02 -12.54
C ASP A 122 10.47 -5.35 -11.21
N LEU A 123 11.72 -4.90 -11.07
CA LEU A 123 12.14 -4.16 -9.88
C LEU A 123 11.41 -2.82 -9.79
N ILE A 124 11.24 -2.12 -10.91
CA ILE A 124 10.47 -0.87 -10.94
C ILE A 124 9.01 -1.15 -10.61
N VAL A 125 8.42 -2.20 -11.18
CA VAL A 125 7.03 -2.60 -10.87
C VAL A 125 6.86 -2.93 -9.39
N CYS A 126 7.80 -3.67 -8.79
CA CYS A 126 7.83 -3.92 -7.35
C CYS A 126 7.91 -2.62 -6.55
N THR A 127 8.77 -1.68 -6.93
CA THR A 127 8.88 -0.37 -6.26
C THR A 127 7.60 0.46 -6.39
N LEU A 128 6.94 0.42 -7.55
CA LEU A 128 5.64 1.07 -7.75
C LEU A 128 4.55 0.43 -6.89
N LEU A 129 4.48 -0.91 -6.83
CA LEU A 129 3.55 -1.64 -5.97
C LEU A 129 3.79 -1.37 -4.48
N PHE A 130 5.06 -1.32 -4.06
CA PHE A 130 5.44 -0.88 -2.71
C PHE A 130 4.93 0.53 -2.42
N THR A 131 5.07 1.45 -3.38
CA THR A 131 4.58 2.82 -3.26
C THR A 131 3.05 2.88 -3.16
N MET A 132 2.34 2.08 -3.96
CA MET A 132 0.88 1.96 -3.85
C MET A 132 0.44 1.33 -2.53
N GLY A 133 1.23 0.39 -2.00
CA GLY A 133 1.03 -0.18 -0.66
C GLY A 133 1.16 0.88 0.45
N LEU A 134 2.20 1.74 0.38
CA LEU A 134 2.38 2.87 1.30
C LEU A 134 1.17 3.80 1.28
N GLN A 135 0.72 4.17 0.07
CA GLN A 135 -0.39 5.10 -0.16
C GLN A 135 -1.71 4.53 0.35
N ASN A 136 -2.01 3.25 0.07
CA ASN A 136 -3.24 2.60 0.53
C ASN A 136 -3.32 2.53 2.05
N ALA A 137 -2.22 2.18 2.74
CA ALA A 137 -2.19 2.22 4.20
C ALA A 137 -2.33 3.65 4.74
N LEU A 138 -1.70 4.63 4.11
CA LEU A 138 -1.81 6.04 4.47
C LEU A 138 -3.27 6.52 4.38
N VAL A 139 -3.96 6.26 3.26
CA VAL A 139 -5.38 6.59 3.03
C VAL A 139 -6.27 5.94 4.07
N THR A 140 -6.07 4.66 4.35
CA THR A 140 -6.85 3.92 5.35
C THR A 140 -6.68 4.53 6.74
N LYS A 141 -5.45 4.90 7.13
CA LYS A 141 -5.16 5.48 8.44
C LYS A 141 -5.66 6.92 8.59
N ILE A 142 -5.48 7.77 7.58
CA ILE A 142 -5.91 9.17 7.62
C ILE A 142 -7.44 9.31 7.56
N SER A 143 -8.11 8.45 6.79
CA SER A 143 -9.57 8.44 6.66
C SER A 143 -10.30 7.70 7.78
N ASN A 144 -9.58 7.07 8.71
CA ASN A 144 -10.14 6.13 9.71
C ASN A 144 -10.97 5.00 9.06
N ALA A 145 -10.43 4.38 8.01
CA ALA A 145 -11.05 3.29 7.24
C ALA A 145 -12.38 3.63 6.55
N VAL A 146 -12.71 4.93 6.41
CA VAL A 146 -13.86 5.40 5.63
C VAL A 146 -13.62 5.19 4.13
N VAL A 147 -12.40 5.45 3.67
CA VAL A 147 -11.97 5.17 2.29
C VAL A 147 -11.24 3.85 2.30
N ARG A 148 -11.72 2.88 1.51
CA ARG A 148 -11.16 1.54 1.41
C ARG A 148 -10.96 1.11 -0.02
N THR A 149 -9.96 0.27 -0.22
CA THR A 149 -9.69 -0.40 -1.49
C THR A 149 -10.64 -1.59 -1.71
N THR A 150 -10.50 -2.22 -2.88
CA THR A 150 -11.22 -3.45 -3.24
C THR A 150 -10.87 -4.61 -2.31
N HIS A 151 -11.66 -5.69 -2.36
CA HIS A 151 -11.61 -6.79 -1.38
C HIS A 151 -10.20 -7.32 -1.09
N LEU A 152 -9.50 -7.86 -2.09
CA LEU A 152 -8.19 -8.49 -1.88
C LEU A 152 -7.07 -7.47 -1.64
N THR A 153 -7.04 -6.36 -2.38
CA THR A 153 -6.11 -5.25 -2.11
C THR A 153 -6.29 -4.70 -0.68
N GLY A 154 -7.53 -4.63 -0.21
CA GLY A 154 -7.90 -4.21 1.14
C GLY A 154 -7.39 -5.17 2.19
N LEU A 155 -7.58 -6.48 2.00
CA LEU A 155 -7.07 -7.50 2.92
C LEU A 155 -5.54 -7.42 3.07
N PHE A 156 -4.78 -7.24 1.99
CA PHE A 156 -3.32 -7.08 2.08
C PHE A 156 -2.92 -5.75 2.73
N THR A 157 -3.67 -4.67 2.50
CA THR A 157 -3.44 -3.38 3.16
C THR A 157 -3.69 -3.50 4.66
N ASP A 158 -4.81 -4.10 5.05
CA ASP A 158 -5.22 -4.34 6.43
C ASP A 158 -4.23 -5.29 7.13
N LEU A 159 -3.77 -6.35 6.46
CA LEU A 159 -2.73 -7.24 6.96
C LEU A 159 -1.43 -6.47 7.28
N GLY A 160 -0.96 -5.58 6.39
CA GLY A 160 0.20 -4.74 6.66
C GLY A 160 0.02 -3.83 7.88
N ILE A 161 -1.19 -3.27 8.04
CA ILE A 161 -1.56 -2.46 9.21
C ILE A 161 -1.57 -3.31 10.48
N GLU A 162 -2.14 -4.51 10.46
CA GLU A 162 -2.26 -5.40 11.63
C GLU A 162 -0.91 -5.96 12.07
N LEU A 163 -0.06 -6.37 11.11
CA LEU A 163 1.33 -6.76 11.37
C LEU A 163 2.09 -5.66 12.11
N THR A 164 1.84 -4.40 11.75
CA THR A 164 2.40 -3.27 12.50
C THR A 164 1.88 -3.20 13.93
N GLN A 165 0.58 -3.36 14.16
CA GLN A 165 -0.01 -3.31 15.50
C GLN A 165 0.56 -4.40 16.43
N LEU A 166 0.92 -5.55 15.86
CA LEU A 166 1.65 -6.62 16.56
C LEU A 166 3.07 -6.22 17.01
N LEU A 167 3.63 -5.10 16.54
CA LEU A 167 4.90 -4.55 17.01
C LEU A 167 4.76 -3.44 18.07
N PHE A 168 3.54 -2.90 18.29
CA PHE A 168 3.28 -1.83 19.28
C PHE A 168 2.33 -2.29 20.41
N PRO A 169 2.78 -3.10 21.39
CA PRO A 169 1.89 -3.76 22.37
C PRO A 169 1.23 -2.79 23.34
N THR A 170 1.96 -1.75 23.70
CA THR A 170 1.49 -0.71 24.62
C THR A 170 0.38 0.15 24.00
N ALA A 171 0.37 0.31 22.68
CA ALA A 171 -0.68 1.04 21.96
C ALA A 171 -1.92 0.18 21.67
N TYR A 172 -1.74 -1.15 21.57
CA TYR A 172 -2.79 -2.11 21.22
C TYR A 172 -2.84 -3.27 22.23
N PRO A 173 -3.43 -3.06 23.43
CA PRO A 173 -3.42 -4.06 24.51
C PRO A 173 -4.27 -5.31 24.21
N ASN A 174 -5.28 -5.22 23.34
CA ASN A 174 -6.18 -6.33 22.98
C ASN A 174 -5.68 -7.16 21.79
N ARG A 175 -4.41 -7.58 21.79
CA ARG A 175 -3.80 -8.36 20.70
C ARG A 175 -4.47 -9.70 20.42
N HIS A 176 -5.10 -10.28 21.43
CA HIS A 176 -5.83 -11.54 21.28
C HIS A 176 -6.94 -11.46 20.23
N LYS A 177 -7.51 -10.27 19.99
CA LYS A 177 -8.51 -10.06 18.94
C LYS A 177 -7.92 -9.93 17.53
N ILE A 178 -6.65 -9.53 17.40
CA ILE A 178 -5.94 -9.42 16.10
C ILE A 178 -5.49 -10.80 15.63
N LYS A 179 -5.13 -11.70 16.55
CA LYS A 179 -4.72 -13.09 16.22
C LYS A 179 -5.89 -14.01 15.82
N GLN A 180 -7.13 -13.53 15.89
CA GLN A 180 -8.36 -14.33 15.68
C GLN A 180 -9.10 -13.99 14.38
N THR A 181 -8.67 -12.94 13.68
CA THR A 181 -9.09 -12.56 12.33
C THR A 181 -8.18 -13.20 11.30
#